data_AF-A0A2H0TYH8-F1
#
_entry.id   AF-A0A2H0TYH8-F1
#
_cell.length_a   1.000
_cell.length_b   1.000
_cell.length_c   1.000
_cell.angle_alpha   90.00
_cell.angle_beta   90.00
_cell.angle_gamma   90.00
#
_symmetry.space_group_name_H-M   'P 1'
#
loop_
_entity.id
_entity.type
_entity.pdbx_description
1 polymer ?
#
loop_
_entity_poly.entity_id
_entity_poly.type
_entity_poly.pdbx_seq_one_letter_code
_entity_poly.pdbx_strand_id
1 'polypeptide(L)'
;MASFQKSHDGLHPHHIYQLEIIFLFFFGFFLFFAYFLIIDYYRFDMATYQWFFVAPWTAIYTLWCLRLRTHIPTKERISPLKRPIIHWMLLGIAIIMYQLEPVNLTRFYSIDITFIVFTIFLADSYWDFI
;
A
#
# COMPACT_ATOMS: atom_id res chain seq x y z
N MET A 1 39.63 -16.80 -11.76
CA MET A 1 38.55 -16.78 -12.76
C MET A 1 37.22 -16.94 -12.03
N ALA A 2 36.56 -15.84 -11.69
CA ALA A 2 35.20 -15.88 -11.15
C ALA A 2 34.24 -15.77 -12.34
N SER A 3 33.55 -16.87 -12.65
CA SER A 3 32.48 -16.85 -13.64
C SER A 3 31.32 -16.04 -13.08
N PHE A 4 31.16 -14.82 -13.56
CA PHE A 4 29.89 -14.10 -13.48
C PHE A 4 28.86 -14.90 -14.28
N GLN A 5 28.17 -15.81 -13.60
CA GLN A 5 27.06 -16.55 -14.15
C GLN A 5 25.91 -15.55 -14.30
N LYS A 6 25.70 -15.10 -15.54
CA LYS A 6 24.48 -14.40 -15.98
C LYS A 6 23.28 -15.25 -15.56
N SER A 7 22.42 -14.70 -14.72
CA SER A 7 21.02 -15.09 -14.63
C SER A 7 20.20 -13.87 -15.01
N HIS A 8 19.53 -13.94 -16.16
CA HIS A 8 18.53 -12.99 -16.60
C HIS A 8 17.12 -13.59 -16.46
N ASP A 9 16.82 -14.32 -15.37
CA ASP A 9 15.52 -14.99 -15.19
C ASP A 9 14.93 -14.88 -13.77
N GLY A 10 15.15 -13.77 -13.06
CA GLY A 10 14.46 -13.54 -11.80
C GLY A 10 14.50 -12.08 -11.38
N LEU A 11 13.33 -11.46 -11.19
CA LEU A 11 13.26 -10.16 -10.51
C LEU A 11 13.89 -10.32 -9.12
N HIS A 12 14.69 -9.32 -8.73
CA HIS A 12 15.24 -9.26 -7.37
C HIS A 12 14.08 -9.34 -6.34
N PRO A 13 14.22 -10.07 -5.22
CA PRO A 13 13.13 -10.28 -4.25
C PRO A 13 12.43 -8.99 -3.81
N HIS A 14 13.20 -7.91 -3.69
CA HIS A 14 12.71 -6.56 -3.40
C HIS A 14 11.77 -6.00 -4.48
N HIS A 15 12.05 -6.22 -5.77
CA HIS A 15 11.16 -5.79 -6.84
C HIS A 15 9.87 -6.60 -6.89
N ILE A 16 9.94 -7.89 -6.53
CA ILE A 16 8.74 -8.74 -6.37
C ILE A 16 7.87 -8.19 -5.25
N TYR A 17 8.45 -7.90 -4.09
CA TYR A 17 7.72 -7.31 -2.96
C TYR A 17 7.05 -5.98 -3.32
N GLN A 18 7.80 -5.07 -3.95
CA GLN A 18 7.27 -3.77 -4.39
C GLN A 18 6.11 -3.92 -5.38
N LEU A 19 6.26 -4.81 -6.36
CA LEU A 19 5.23 -5.05 -7.38
C LEU A 19 3.99 -5.70 -6.76
N GLU A 20 4.16 -6.63 -5.83
CA GLU A 20 3.04 -7.28 -5.14
C GLU A 20 2.28 -6.32 -4.22
N ILE A 21 2.96 -5.44 -3.48
CA ILE A 21 2.32 -4.38 -2.67
C ILE A 21 1.43 -3.51 -3.57
N ILE A 22 2.01 -3.00 -4.67
CA ILE A 22 1.31 -2.12 -5.60
C ILE A 22 0.13 -2.86 -6.23
N PHE A 23 0.37 -4.07 -6.76
CA PHE A 23 -0.64 -4.85 -7.47
C PHE A 23 -1.81 -5.21 -6.54
N LEU A 24 -1.52 -5.70 -5.33
CA LEU A 24 -2.54 -6.10 -4.37
C LEU A 24 -3.36 -4.88 -3.94
N PHE A 25 -2.73 -3.73 -3.70
CA PHE A 25 -3.46 -2.51 -3.38
C PHE A 25 -4.43 -2.09 -4.49
N PHE A 26 -3.96 -2.00 -5.74
CA PHE A 26 -4.82 -1.62 -6.87
C PHE A 26 -5.92 -2.64 -7.13
N PHE A 27 -5.62 -3.93 -7.02
CA PHE A 27 -6.62 -4.98 -7.11
C PHE A 27 -7.73 -4.80 -6.07
N GLY A 28 -7.35 -4.55 -4.82
CA GLY A 28 -8.28 -4.22 -3.74
C GLY A 28 -9.09 -2.96 -4.00
N PHE A 29 -8.45 -1.92 -4.53
CA PHE A 29 -9.11 -0.66 -4.87
C PHE A 29 -10.18 -0.83 -5.96
N PHE A 30 -9.89 -1.62 -7.00
CA PHE A 30 -10.89 -1.92 -8.04
C PHE A 30 -12.05 -2.76 -7.49
N LEU A 31 -11.77 -3.74 -6.63
CA LEU A 31 -12.81 -4.52 -5.95
C LEU A 31 -13.66 -3.64 -5.03
N PHE A 32 -13.05 -2.69 -4.32
CA PHE A 32 -13.75 -1.74 -3.49
C PHE A 32 -14.70 -0.86 -4.29
N PHE A 33 -14.27 -0.40 -5.47
CA PHE A 33 -15.14 0.36 -6.38
C PHE A 33 -16.34 -0.48 -6.85
N ALA A 34 -16.10 -1.73 -7.25
CA ALA A 34 -17.18 -2.66 -7.60
C ALA A 34 -18.15 -2.88 -6.43
N TYR A 35 -17.63 -3.04 -5.21
CA TYR A 35 -18.42 -3.15 -3.99
C TYR A 35 -19.27 -1.88 -3.76
N PHE A 36 -18.71 -0.69 -3.93
CA PHE A 36 -19.44 0.57 -3.80
C PHE A 36 -20.59 0.70 -4.78
N LEU A 37 -20.42 0.28 -6.03
CA LEU A 37 -21.50 0.27 -7.01
C LEU A 37 -22.65 -0.65 -6.59
N ILE A 38 -22.35 -1.79 -5.95
CA ILE A 38 -23.36 -2.70 -5.40
C ILE A 38 -24.11 -2.03 -4.24
N ILE A 39 -23.39 -1.43 -3.30
CA ILE A 39 -23.98 -0.74 -2.13
C ILE A 39 -24.88 0.42 -2.57
N ASP A 40 -24.45 1.20 -3.58
CA ASP A 40 -25.24 2.28 -4.17
C ASP A 40 -26.52 1.76 -4.83
N TYR A 41 -26.41 0.67 -5.61
CA TYR A 41 -27.54 0.05 -6.29
C TYR A 41 -28.66 -0.36 -5.31
N TYR A 42 -28.29 -0.91 -4.15
CA TYR A 42 -29.24 -1.27 -3.09
C TYR A 42 -29.62 -0.10 -2.16
N ARG A 43 -29.07 1.10 -2.39
CA ARG A 43 -29.30 2.31 -1.59
C ARG A 43 -28.97 2.14 -0.11
N PHE A 44 -27.94 1.35 0.19
CA PHE A 44 -27.42 1.22 1.55
C PHE A 44 -26.55 2.42 1.91
N ASP A 45 -26.44 2.70 3.21
CA ASP A 45 -25.56 3.76 3.70
C ASP A 45 -24.08 3.40 3.47
N MET A 46 -23.45 4.06 2.50
CA MET A 46 -22.04 3.87 2.18
C MET A 46 -21.11 4.17 3.36
N ALA A 47 -21.49 5.09 4.26
CA ALA A 47 -20.64 5.45 5.40
C ALA A 47 -20.50 4.29 6.39
N THR A 48 -21.56 3.51 6.58
CA THR A 48 -21.53 2.29 7.39
C THR A 48 -20.93 1.13 6.60
N TYR A 49 -21.38 0.92 5.37
CA TYR A 49 -21.09 -0.31 4.64
C TYR A 49 -19.65 -0.39 4.12
N GLN A 50 -18.97 0.74 3.90
CA GLN A 50 -17.55 0.76 3.51
C GLN A 50 -16.65 -0.11 4.42
N TRP A 51 -16.97 -0.22 5.71
CA TRP A 51 -16.17 -0.96 6.68
C TRP A 51 -16.22 -2.47 6.51
N PHE A 52 -17.33 -3.02 5.99
CA PHE A 52 -17.44 -4.46 5.73
C PHE A 52 -16.50 -4.92 4.62
N PHE A 53 -16.08 -4.02 3.73
CA PHE A 53 -15.04 -4.30 2.76
C PHE A 53 -13.66 -3.92 3.31
N VAL A 54 -13.50 -2.68 3.77
CA VAL A 54 -12.19 -2.13 4.10
C VAL A 54 -11.54 -2.84 5.29
N ALA A 55 -12.26 -3.12 6.37
CA ALA A 55 -11.66 -3.75 7.54
C ALA A 55 -11.05 -5.14 7.22
N PRO A 56 -11.79 -6.09 6.62
CA PRO A 56 -11.21 -7.38 6.26
C PRO A 56 -10.16 -7.27 5.16
N TRP A 57 -10.39 -6.42 4.14
CA TRP A 57 -9.42 -6.24 3.06
C TRP A 57 -8.07 -5.72 3.58
N THR A 58 -8.09 -4.65 4.38
CA THR A 58 -6.88 -4.05 4.95
C THR A 58 -6.17 -5.02 5.89
N ALA A 59 -6.89 -5.84 6.65
CA ALA A 59 -6.30 -6.88 7.48
C ALA A 59 -5.57 -7.95 6.62
N ILE A 60 -6.23 -8.46 5.57
CA ILE A 60 -5.63 -9.44 4.65
C ILE A 60 -4.41 -8.86 3.95
N TYR A 61 -4.53 -7.63 3.43
CA TYR A 61 -3.45 -6.90 2.78
C TYR A 61 -2.24 -6.75 3.72
N THR A 62 -2.46 -6.28 4.95
CA THR A 62 -1.41 -6.10 5.96
C THR A 62 -0.69 -7.41 6.28
N LEU A 63 -1.43 -8.49 6.52
CA LEU A 63 -0.85 -9.80 6.81
C LEU A 63 -0.06 -10.36 5.61
N TRP A 64 -0.55 -10.13 4.38
CA TRP A 64 0.15 -10.53 3.16
C TRP A 64 1.48 -9.77 3.01
N CYS A 65 1.47 -8.44 3.16
CA CYS A 65 2.69 -7.63 3.09
C CYS A 65 3.71 -8.03 4.16
N LEU A 66 3.27 -8.28 5.40
CA LEU A 66 4.15 -8.77 6.46
C LEU A 66 4.77 -10.13 6.12
N ARG A 67 3.99 -11.05 5.54
CA ARG A 67 4.49 -12.35 5.08
C ARG A 67 5.53 -12.19 3.98
N LEU A 68 5.27 -11.38 2.96
CA LEU A 68 6.22 -11.13 1.87
C LEU A 68 7.53 -10.53 2.37
N ARG A 69 7.46 -9.62 3.34
CA ARG A 69 8.63 -9.00 3.96
C ARG A 69 9.58 -10.03 4.57
N THR A 70 9.06 -11.15 5.11
CA THR A 70 9.91 -12.23 5.66
C THR A 70 10.74 -12.96 4.62
N HIS A 71 10.41 -12.85 3.33
CA HIS A 71 11.16 -13.48 2.24
C HIS A 71 12.33 -12.64 1.73
N ILE A 72 12.48 -11.38 2.18
CA ILE A 72 13.59 -10.51 1.77
C ILE A 72 14.81 -10.74 2.69
N PRO A 73 15.95 -11.21 2.15
CA PRO A 73 17.17 -11.39 2.92
C PRO A 73 17.61 -10.08 3.59
N THR A 74 17.95 -10.12 4.88
CA THR A 74 18.40 -8.94 5.65
C THR A 74 19.59 -8.22 5.03
N LYS A 75 20.44 -8.93 4.27
CA LYS A 75 21.61 -8.39 3.57
C LYS A 75 21.27 -7.56 2.33
N GLU A 76 20.10 -7.75 1.76
CA GLU A 76 19.61 -7.08 0.55
C GLU A 76 18.72 -5.87 0.84
N ARG A 77 18.50 -5.59 2.13
CA ARG A 77 17.65 -4.51 2.58
C ARG A 77 18.34 -3.17 2.38
N ILE A 78 17.64 -2.25 1.71
CA ILE A 78 18.19 -0.95 1.32
C ILE A 78 18.17 -0.02 2.53
N SER A 79 19.35 0.40 2.96
CA SER A 79 19.50 1.38 4.05
C SER A 79 18.72 2.67 3.74
N PRO A 80 17.95 3.19 4.71
CA PRO A 80 17.12 4.41 4.54
C PRO A 80 17.96 5.65 4.20
N LEU A 81 19.28 5.63 4.44
CA LEU A 81 20.21 6.71 4.12
C LEU A 81 20.51 6.84 2.62
N LYS A 82 20.22 5.83 1.79
CA LYS A 82 20.58 5.84 0.35
C LYS A 82 19.54 6.50 -0.56
N ARG A 83 18.30 6.70 -0.10
CA ARG A 83 17.22 7.27 -0.92
C ARG A 83 16.43 8.28 -0.08
N PRO A 84 16.38 9.58 -0.44
CA PRO A 84 15.81 10.62 0.43
C PRO A 84 14.29 10.46 0.62
N ILE A 85 13.90 10.04 1.83
CA ILE A 85 12.51 9.83 2.30
C ILE A 85 11.71 11.13 2.42
N ILE A 86 12.40 12.28 2.52
CA ILE A 86 11.81 13.57 2.85
C ILE A 86 10.70 13.97 1.86
N HIS A 87 10.86 13.67 0.58
CA HIS A 87 9.87 13.99 -0.45
C HIS A 87 8.55 13.24 -0.25
N TRP A 88 8.60 12.02 0.27
CA TRP A 88 7.43 11.17 0.52
C TRP A 88 6.74 11.50 1.83
N MET A 89 7.50 11.87 2.86
CA MET A 89 6.93 12.47 4.08
C MET A 89 6.23 13.79 3.77
N LEU A 90 6.85 14.66 2.96
CA LEU A 90 6.25 15.92 2.52
C LEU A 90 4.99 15.68 1.70
N LEU A 91 4.97 14.67 0.82
CA LEU A 91 3.77 14.29 0.08
C LEU A 91 2.65 13.81 1.01
N GLY A 92 2.95 12.95 2.00
CA GLY A 92 1.99 12.50 2.99
C GLY A 92 1.40 13.66 3.81
N ILE A 93 2.24 14.58 4.27
CA ILE A 93 1.80 15.80 4.96
C ILE A 93 0.94 16.67 4.05
N ALA A 94 1.31 16.85 2.78
CA ALA A 94 0.53 17.62 1.82
C ALA A 94 -0.86 17.00 1.58
N ILE A 95 -0.96 15.67 1.50
CA ILE A 95 -2.24 14.96 1.37
C ILE A 95 -3.09 15.17 2.62
N ILE A 96 -2.52 15.04 3.81
CA ILE A 96 -3.25 15.28 5.08
C ILE A 96 -3.73 16.73 5.16
N MET A 97 -2.89 17.70 4.80
CA MET A 97 -3.24 19.12 4.78
C MET A 97 -4.35 19.42 3.77
N TYR A 98 -4.27 18.86 2.57
CA TYR A 98 -5.32 18.95 1.56
C TYR A 98 -6.65 18.38 2.08
N GLN A 99 -6.58 17.27 2.82
CA GLN A 99 -7.76 16.67 3.41
C GLN A 99 -8.29 17.41 4.66
N LEU A 100 -7.51 18.27 5.31
CA LEU A 100 -7.98 19.13 6.40
C LEU A 100 -8.76 20.35 5.88
N GLU A 101 -8.73 20.60 4.57
CA GLU A 101 -9.55 21.62 3.94
C GLU A 101 -11.03 21.24 4.06
N PRO A 102 -11.91 22.14 4.53
CA PRO A 102 -13.30 21.81 4.83
C PRO A 102 -14.10 21.64 3.53
N VAL A 103 -14.03 20.44 2.96
CA VAL A 103 -14.92 20.04 1.88
C VAL A 103 -16.14 19.37 2.51
N ASN A 104 -17.32 19.95 2.27
CA ASN A 104 -18.61 19.56 2.84
C ASN A 104 -19.17 18.23 2.26
N LEU A 105 -18.29 17.28 1.94
CA LEU A 105 -18.63 15.97 1.41
C LEU A 105 -18.50 14.92 2.51
N THR A 106 -19.43 13.96 2.53
CA THR A 106 -19.40 12.80 3.43
C THR A 106 -18.06 12.08 3.25
N ARG A 107 -17.19 12.19 4.26
CA ARG A 107 -15.80 11.74 4.13
C ARG A 107 -15.68 10.24 4.43
N PHE A 108 -15.15 9.50 3.47
CA PHE A 108 -14.89 8.08 3.60
C PHE A 108 -13.52 7.83 4.23
N TYR A 109 -13.46 7.88 5.57
CA TYR A 109 -12.23 7.61 6.34
C TYR A 109 -11.58 6.25 6.04
N SER A 110 -12.34 5.30 5.50
CA SER A 110 -11.85 3.98 5.13
C SER A 110 -10.81 4.04 4.00
N ILE A 111 -10.95 4.98 3.06
CA ILE A 111 -9.98 5.19 1.97
C ILE A 111 -8.69 5.79 2.54
N ASP A 112 -8.81 6.77 3.43
CA ASP A 112 -7.68 7.43 4.09
C ASP A 112 -6.82 6.40 4.84
N ILE A 113 -7.44 5.54 5.64
CA ILE A 113 -6.74 4.50 6.40
C ILE A 113 -6.06 3.48 5.47
N THR A 114 -6.77 2.99 4.45
CA THR A 114 -6.20 2.01 3.52
C THR A 114 -5.03 2.60 2.74
N PHE A 115 -5.11 3.87 2.37
CA PHE A 115 -4.04 4.60 1.70
C PHE A 115 -2.82 4.82 2.61
N ILE A 116 -3.03 5.14 3.89
CA ILE A 116 -1.95 5.24 4.88
C ILE A 116 -1.24 3.89 5.02
N VAL A 117 -1.98 2.80 5.16
CA VAL A 117 -1.41 1.44 5.27
C VAL A 117 -0.61 1.09 4.02
N PHE A 118 -1.17 1.33 2.83
CA PHE A 118 -0.45 1.17 1.57
C PHE A 118 0.84 1.98 1.53
N THR A 119 0.78 3.25 1.89
CA THR A 119 1.94 4.16 1.87
C THR A 119 3.04 3.67 2.81
N ILE A 120 2.70 3.16 3.99
CA ILE A 120 3.68 2.58 4.93
C ILE A 120 4.37 1.36 4.31
N PHE A 121 3.63 0.42 3.73
CA PHE A 121 4.23 -0.77 3.11
C PHE A 121 4.99 -0.44 1.83
N LEU A 122 4.52 0.52 1.04
CA LEU A 122 5.24 1.01 -0.13
C LEU A 122 6.55 1.67 0.30
N ALA A 123 6.53 2.46 1.36
CA ALA A 123 7.73 3.04 1.96
C ALA A 123 8.71 1.96 2.45
N ASP A 124 8.22 0.96 3.20
CA ASP A 124 9.01 -0.21 3.61
C ASP A 124 9.60 -0.99 2.42
N SER A 125 8.88 -1.03 1.28
CA SER A 125 9.38 -1.62 0.05
C SER A 125 10.46 -0.80 -0.66
N TYR A 126 10.72 0.44 -0.25
CA TYR A 126 11.82 1.26 -0.78
C TYR A 126 12.95 1.49 0.24
N TRP A 127 12.64 1.35 1.54
CA TRP A 127 13.53 1.61 2.66
C TRP A 127 13.30 0.57 3.74
N ASP A 128 14.36 -0.04 4.25
CA ASP A 128 14.23 -0.85 5.47
C ASP A 128 14.17 0.10 6.68
N PHE A 129 13.05 0.14 7.39
CA PHE A 129 12.91 0.87 8.66
C PHE A 129 13.40 0.06 9.86
N ILE A 130 14.49 -0.69 9.71
CA ILE A 130 15.16 -1.46 10.79
C ILE A 130 16.61 -1.03 10.91
#